data_AF-A0A2E5RIJ4-F1
#
_entry.id   AF-A0A2E5RIJ4-F1
#
_cell.length_a   1.000
_cell.length_b   1.000
_cell.length_c   1.000
_cell.angle_alpha   90.00
_cell.angle_beta   90.00
_cell.angle_gamma   90.00
#
_symmetry.space_group_name_H-M   'P 1'
#
loop_
_entity.id
_entity.type
_entity.pdbx_description
1 polymer ?
#
loop_
_entity_poly.entity_id
_entity_poly.type
_entity_poly.pdbx_seq_one_letter_code
_entity_poly.pdbx_strand_id
1 'polypeptide(L)'
;MKIEPIIIDSVIHRDMLQEFCNECKDIGYENNSSFHKMKLEWIKKEGEYFCMVEQGKIIAVAGCHRMPEMGEHAWRILFRGCELPGKSPHKGLSKGDWNSLTQRYFIPRFIEWCPSVNLYITTHEGIRNHRTMSYIARQGILDYEGDMNYFNKTQSIWKLNIDEYTKRRNKLRNYYNVG
;
A
#
# COMPACT_ATOMS: atom_id res chain seq x y z
N MET A 1 -9.09 -7.23 -12.76
CA MET A 1 -7.92 -6.65 -12.07
C MET A 1 -6.88 -7.73 -11.79
N LYS A 2 -5.60 -7.43 -11.98
CA LYS A 2 -4.46 -8.30 -11.64
C LYS A 2 -3.46 -7.50 -10.82
N ILE A 3 -2.91 -8.10 -9.77
CA ILE A 3 -1.78 -7.53 -9.02
C ILE A 3 -0.49 -8.20 -9.50
N GLU A 4 0.54 -7.40 -9.79
CA GLU A 4 1.82 -7.91 -10.28
C GLU A 4 2.98 -6.99 -9.91
N PRO A 5 4.22 -7.50 -9.84
CA PRO A 5 5.39 -6.67 -9.59
C PRO A 5 5.64 -5.75 -10.79
N ILE A 6 6.14 -4.54 -10.52
CA ILE A 6 6.60 -3.63 -11.57
C ILE A 6 7.96 -4.13 -12.06
N ILE A 7 8.03 -4.50 -13.34
CA ILE A 7 9.25 -4.91 -14.03
C ILE A 7 9.84 -3.68 -14.70
N ILE A 8 10.87 -3.07 -14.12
CA ILE A 8 11.45 -1.83 -14.64
C ILE A 8 11.96 -2.02 -16.08
N ASP A 9 12.54 -3.15 -16.43
CA ASP A 9 13.14 -3.32 -17.77
C ASP A 9 12.12 -3.69 -18.85
N SER A 10 10.85 -3.85 -18.48
CA SER A 10 9.75 -4.06 -19.43
C SER A 10 9.25 -2.72 -19.97
N VAL A 11 9.36 -2.53 -21.28
CA VAL A 11 8.81 -1.35 -21.99
C VAL A 11 7.31 -1.20 -21.69
N ILE A 12 6.56 -2.31 -21.72
CA ILE A 12 5.12 -2.31 -21.43
C ILE A 12 4.83 -1.79 -20.02
N HIS A 13 5.60 -2.22 -19.01
CA HIS A 13 5.39 -1.73 -17.64
C HIS A 13 5.84 -0.28 -17.48
N ARG A 14 6.91 0.15 -18.16
CA ARG A 14 7.34 1.56 -18.15
C ARG A 14 6.27 2.47 -18.73
N ASP A 15 5.69 2.10 -19.86
CA ASP A 15 4.66 2.92 -20.52
C ASP A 15 3.40 3.02 -19.65
N MET A 16 2.89 1.90 -19.15
CA MET A 16 1.74 1.90 -18.23
C MET A 16 2.00 2.72 -16.96
N LEU A 17 3.22 2.64 -16.42
CA LEU A 17 3.59 3.39 -15.21
C LEU A 17 3.74 4.88 -15.50
N GLN A 18 4.23 5.25 -16.69
CA GLN A 18 4.34 6.64 -17.12
C GLN A 18 2.95 7.26 -17.27
N GLU A 19 1.99 6.54 -17.87
CA GLU A 19 0.58 6.95 -17.92
C GLU A 19 0.02 7.18 -16.52
N PHE A 20 0.20 6.23 -15.61
CA PHE A 20 -0.23 6.36 -14.22
C PHE A 20 0.39 7.57 -13.51
N CYS A 21 1.68 7.83 -13.71
CA CYS A 21 2.35 9.01 -13.15
C CYS A 21 1.79 10.32 -13.71
N ASN A 22 1.47 10.35 -15.01
CA ASN A 22 0.84 11.52 -15.63
C ASN A 22 -0.55 11.77 -15.01
N GLU A 23 -1.38 10.72 -14.87
CA GLU A 23 -2.69 10.85 -14.21
C GLU A 23 -2.55 11.32 -12.76
N CYS A 24 -1.57 10.79 -12.01
CA CYS A 24 -1.27 11.25 -10.66
C CYS A 24 -0.90 12.74 -10.62
N LYS A 25 -0.09 13.20 -11.57
CA LYS A 25 0.31 14.61 -11.68
C LYS A 25 -0.92 15.49 -11.93
N ASP A 26 -1.80 15.09 -12.84
CA ASP A 26 -2.98 15.88 -13.23
C ASP A 26 -3.97 16.04 -12.07
N ILE A 27 -4.04 15.07 -11.15
CA ILE A 27 -4.89 15.11 -9.95
C ILE A 27 -4.16 15.58 -8.67
N GLY A 28 -2.91 16.05 -8.79
CA GLY A 28 -2.13 16.61 -7.67
C GLY A 28 -1.52 15.58 -6.70
N TYR A 29 -1.38 14.32 -7.09
CA TYR A 29 -0.73 13.27 -6.31
C TYR A 29 0.80 13.31 -6.49
N GLU A 30 1.41 14.35 -5.91
CA GLU A 30 2.83 14.71 -6.10
C GLU A 30 3.86 13.62 -5.74
N ASN A 31 3.51 12.72 -4.84
CA ASN A 31 4.40 11.63 -4.44
C ASN A 31 4.46 10.50 -5.48
N ASN A 32 3.57 10.52 -6.46
CA ASN A 32 3.42 9.51 -7.50
C ASN A 32 3.45 10.12 -8.91
N SER A 33 3.78 11.41 -9.05
CA SER A 33 3.77 12.15 -10.32
C SER A 33 4.96 11.86 -11.26
N SER A 34 5.93 11.05 -10.81
CA SER A 34 7.04 10.56 -11.65
C SER A 34 7.75 9.37 -10.99
N PHE A 35 8.54 8.63 -11.75
CA PHE A 35 9.34 7.51 -11.24
C PHE A 35 10.29 7.94 -10.11
N HIS A 36 10.87 9.15 -10.23
CA HIS A 36 11.73 9.74 -9.21
C HIS A 36 10.96 10.03 -7.91
N LYS A 37 9.76 10.63 -8.00
CA LYS A 37 8.93 10.96 -6.82
C LYS A 37 8.45 9.71 -6.09
N MET A 38 8.16 8.65 -6.85
CA MET A 38 7.87 7.30 -6.33
C MET A 38 9.08 6.65 -5.66
N LYS A 39 10.31 7.15 -5.90
CA LYS A 39 11.57 6.50 -5.53
C LYS A 39 11.69 5.08 -6.11
N LEU A 40 11.22 4.89 -7.35
CA LEU A 40 11.07 3.57 -7.97
C LEU A 40 12.37 2.76 -7.95
N GLU A 41 13.47 3.33 -8.43
CA GLU A 41 14.77 2.63 -8.48
C GLU A 41 15.31 2.27 -7.10
N TRP A 42 15.15 3.16 -6.12
CA TRP A 42 15.60 2.90 -4.74
C TRP A 42 14.80 1.76 -4.12
N ILE A 43 13.47 1.79 -4.27
CA ILE A 43 12.61 0.70 -3.78
C ILE A 43 12.96 -0.61 -4.45
N LYS A 44 13.22 -0.63 -5.76
CA LYS A 44 13.56 -1.86 -6.48
C LYS A 44 14.93 -2.45 -6.11
N LYS A 45 15.79 -1.68 -5.43
CA LYS A 45 17.04 -2.16 -4.82
C LYS A 45 16.83 -2.68 -3.39
N GLU A 46 15.99 -2.01 -2.60
CA GLU A 46 15.79 -2.30 -1.17
C GLU A 46 14.54 -3.13 -0.85
N GLY A 47 13.74 -3.43 -1.86
CA GLY A 47 12.40 -4.00 -1.71
C GLY A 47 11.72 -4.22 -3.05
N GLU A 48 10.41 -3.99 -3.11
CA GLU A 48 9.61 -4.24 -4.30
C GLU A 48 8.45 -3.25 -4.44
N TYR A 49 8.02 -3.04 -5.68
CA TYR A 49 6.86 -2.26 -6.06
C TYR A 49 5.86 -3.15 -6.79
N PHE A 50 4.61 -3.12 -6.35
CA PHE A 50 3.51 -3.79 -7.03
C PHE A 50 2.58 -2.77 -7.66
N CYS A 51 1.96 -3.16 -8.77
CA CYS A 51 0.89 -2.44 -9.41
C CYS A 51 -0.36 -3.32 -9.49
N MET A 52 -1.52 -2.65 -9.57
CA MET A 52 -2.77 -3.27 -9.97
C MET A 52 -3.10 -2.82 -11.38
N VAL A 53 -3.25 -3.78 -12.27
CA VAL A 53 -3.59 -3.57 -13.68
C VAL A 53 -5.04 -3.95 -13.95
N GLU A 54 -5.75 -3.06 -14.63
CA GLU A 54 -7.09 -3.28 -15.15
C GLU A 54 -7.16 -2.77 -16.59
N GLN A 55 -7.61 -3.63 -17.50
CA GLN A 55 -7.74 -3.30 -18.93
C GLN A 55 -6.46 -2.69 -19.54
N GLY A 56 -5.29 -3.22 -19.17
CA GLY A 56 -4.00 -2.74 -19.67
C GLY A 56 -3.53 -1.41 -19.07
N LYS A 57 -4.15 -0.93 -17.99
CA LYS A 57 -3.77 0.30 -17.29
C LYS A 57 -3.48 0.04 -15.83
N ILE A 58 -2.46 0.69 -15.29
CA ILE A 58 -2.21 0.70 -13.85
C ILE A 58 -3.24 1.62 -13.19
N ILE A 59 -3.96 1.10 -12.20
CA ILE A 59 -4.97 1.85 -11.44
C ILE A 59 -4.57 2.11 -9.99
N ALA A 60 -3.59 1.35 -9.48
CA ALA A 60 -3.04 1.55 -8.15
C ALA A 60 -1.61 1.00 -8.08
N VAL A 61 -0.80 1.56 -7.18
CA VAL A 61 0.57 1.11 -6.89
C VAL A 61 0.83 1.14 -5.39
N ALA A 62 1.74 0.29 -4.92
CA ALA A 62 2.30 0.38 -3.58
C ALA A 62 3.65 -0.33 -3.52
N GLY A 63 4.59 0.24 -2.76
CA GLY A 63 5.89 -0.36 -2.50
C GLY A 63 6.02 -0.95 -1.11
N CYS A 64 7.04 -1.79 -0.95
CA CYS A 64 7.60 -2.18 0.33
C CYS A 64 9.13 -2.09 0.30
N HIS A 65 9.74 -1.84 1.45
CA HIS A 65 11.19 -1.83 1.62
C HIS A 65 11.57 -2.13 3.08
N ARG A 66 12.83 -2.49 3.32
CA ARG A 66 13.35 -2.67 4.68
C ARG A 66 13.22 -1.40 5.51
N MET A 67 12.93 -1.55 6.80
CA MET A 67 12.80 -0.47 7.78
C MET A 67 13.63 -0.78 9.03
N PRO A 68 14.97 -0.78 8.92
CA PRO A 68 15.88 -1.22 9.99
C PRO A 68 15.70 -0.43 11.30
N GLU A 69 15.12 0.76 11.24
CA GLU A 69 14.82 1.59 12.42
C GLU A 69 13.81 0.94 13.38
N MET A 70 13.00 -0.02 12.89
CA MET A 70 12.06 -0.80 13.72
C MET A 70 12.60 -2.21 14.05
N GLY A 71 13.84 -2.51 13.67
CA GLY A 71 14.51 -3.79 13.89
C GLY A 71 15.04 -4.43 12.60
N GLU A 72 15.96 -5.38 12.76
CA GLU A 72 16.71 -6.01 11.65
C GLU A 72 15.81 -6.66 10.58
N HIS A 73 14.65 -7.19 10.99
CA HIS A 73 13.71 -7.85 10.09
C HIS A 73 12.47 -7.01 9.78
N ALA A 74 12.46 -5.73 10.12
CA ALA A 74 11.30 -4.88 9.89
C ALA A 74 11.18 -4.44 8.43
N TRP A 75 9.94 -4.45 7.92
CA TRP A 75 9.60 -3.98 6.58
C TRP A 75 8.53 -2.92 6.65
N ARG A 76 8.71 -1.83 5.90
CA ARG A 76 7.64 -0.87 5.64
C ARG A 76 6.87 -1.30 4.41
N ILE A 77 5.55 -1.39 4.54
CA ILE A 77 4.62 -1.72 3.46
C ILE A 77 3.74 -0.51 3.13
N LEU A 78 3.05 -0.55 1.99
CA LEU A 78 2.23 0.56 1.47
C LEU A 78 3.03 1.86 1.27
N PHE A 79 4.34 1.75 1.05
CA PHE A 79 5.19 2.88 0.71
C PHE A 79 4.67 3.55 -0.57
N ARG A 80 4.38 4.86 -0.49
CA ARG A 80 3.83 5.63 -1.63
C ARG A 80 2.60 4.95 -2.27
N GLY A 81 1.82 4.26 -1.43
CA GLY A 81 0.57 3.63 -1.82
C GLY A 81 -0.38 4.66 -2.39
N CYS A 82 -0.86 4.42 -3.61
CA CYS A 82 -1.70 5.34 -4.34
C CYS A 82 -2.70 4.57 -5.20
N GLU A 83 -3.94 5.05 -5.24
CA GLU A 83 -5.02 4.52 -6.04
C GLU A 83 -5.68 5.68 -6.79
N LEU A 84 -5.93 5.50 -8.09
CA LEU A 84 -6.61 6.51 -8.90
C LEU A 84 -8.10 6.60 -8.52
N PRO A 85 -8.67 7.82 -8.40
CA PRO A 85 -10.06 8.01 -8.02
C PRO A 85 -11.04 7.27 -8.94
N GLY A 86 -12.10 6.68 -8.36
CA GLY A 86 -13.17 6.04 -9.11
C GLY A 86 -12.81 4.71 -9.77
N LYS A 87 -11.61 4.17 -9.51
CA LYS A 87 -11.17 2.87 -10.06
C LYS A 87 -11.45 1.68 -9.14
N SER A 88 -11.70 1.88 -7.84
CA SER A 88 -12.13 0.77 -6.98
C SER A 88 -13.51 0.24 -7.42
N PRO A 89 -13.65 -1.08 -7.66
CA PRO A 89 -14.96 -1.68 -7.85
C PRO A 89 -15.71 -1.85 -6.52
N HIS A 90 -15.07 -1.60 -5.37
CA HIS A 90 -15.65 -1.79 -4.05
C HIS A 90 -16.35 -0.51 -3.59
N LYS A 91 -17.68 -0.57 -3.47
CA LYS A 91 -18.52 0.56 -3.06
C LYS A 91 -18.95 0.43 -1.59
N GLY A 92 -19.17 1.57 -0.92
CA GLY A 92 -19.73 1.66 0.42
C GLY A 92 -18.74 2.12 1.50
N LEU A 93 -19.18 2.17 2.76
CA LEU A 93 -18.32 2.38 3.92
C LEU A 93 -17.98 1.00 4.50
N SER A 94 -16.70 0.61 4.50
CA SER A 94 -16.26 -0.63 5.13
C SER A 94 -15.46 -0.32 6.39
N LYS A 95 -15.77 -1.04 7.47
CA LYS A 95 -15.16 -0.81 8.78
C LYS A 95 -13.63 -1.02 8.79
N GLY A 96 -13.05 -1.74 7.83
CA GLY A 96 -11.58 -1.96 7.78
C GLY A 96 -10.87 -1.28 6.62
N ASP A 97 -11.46 -0.27 5.99
CA ASP A 97 -10.97 0.32 4.73
C ASP A 97 -10.77 -0.73 3.61
N TRP A 98 -11.59 -1.79 3.63
CA TRP A 98 -11.59 -2.88 2.65
C TRP A 98 -11.99 -2.44 1.24
N ASN A 99 -12.39 -1.18 1.07
CA ASN A 99 -12.71 -0.60 -0.24
C ASN A 99 -11.45 -0.03 -0.92
N SER A 100 -10.40 0.25 -0.14
CA SER A 100 -9.10 0.63 -0.67
C SER A 100 -8.45 -0.59 -1.33
N LEU A 101 -8.10 -0.45 -2.61
CA LEU A 101 -7.37 -1.50 -3.33
C LEU A 101 -6.06 -1.81 -2.63
N THR A 102 -5.46 -0.78 -2.00
CA THR A 102 -4.19 -0.92 -1.31
C THR A 102 -4.27 -1.77 -0.04
N GLN A 103 -5.32 -1.60 0.76
CA GLN A 103 -5.56 -2.44 1.94
C GLN A 103 -5.98 -3.86 1.56
N ARG A 104 -6.86 -4.01 0.54
CA ARG A 104 -7.47 -5.30 0.21
C ARG A 104 -6.58 -6.24 -0.59
N TYR A 105 -5.73 -5.70 -1.46
CA TYR A 105 -4.95 -6.48 -2.42
C TYR A 105 -3.43 -6.33 -2.28
N PHE A 106 -2.89 -5.15 -1.91
CA PHE A 106 -1.44 -5.03 -1.74
C PHE A 106 -0.95 -5.65 -0.42
N ILE A 107 -1.65 -5.47 0.72
CA ILE A 107 -1.23 -6.09 1.99
C ILE A 107 -1.01 -7.61 1.90
N PRO A 108 -1.94 -8.42 1.34
CA PRO A 108 -1.71 -9.86 1.18
C PRO A 108 -0.46 -10.15 0.35
N ARG A 109 -0.23 -9.35 -0.69
CA ARG A 109 0.97 -9.50 -1.53
C ARG A 109 2.25 -9.17 -0.78
N PHE A 110 2.23 -8.18 0.10
CA PHE A 110 3.36 -7.87 0.97
C PHE A 110 3.60 -8.93 2.03
N ILE A 111 2.54 -9.51 2.62
CA ILE A 111 2.66 -10.66 3.55
C ILE A 111 3.34 -11.84 2.86
N GLU A 112 2.98 -12.13 1.60
CA GLU A 112 3.60 -13.21 0.82
C GLU A 112 5.05 -12.92 0.41
N TRP A 113 5.35 -11.66 0.06
CA TRP A 113 6.63 -11.30 -0.55
C TRP A 113 7.71 -10.93 0.46
N CYS A 114 7.34 -10.24 1.55
CA CYS A 114 8.32 -9.83 2.56
C CYS A 114 8.74 -11.07 3.37
N PRO A 115 10.05 -11.30 3.57
CA PRO A 115 10.56 -12.43 4.35
C PRO A 115 10.47 -12.15 5.87
N SER A 116 9.35 -11.60 6.34
CA SER A 116 9.17 -11.18 7.73
C SER A 116 7.70 -11.01 8.11
N VAL A 117 7.40 -11.25 9.37
CA VAL A 117 6.10 -10.92 9.99
C VAL A 117 6.05 -9.51 10.56
N ASN A 118 7.20 -8.82 10.67
CA ASN A 118 7.30 -7.47 11.21
C ASN A 118 7.05 -6.45 10.09
N LEU A 119 5.78 -6.24 9.76
CA LEU A 119 5.33 -5.34 8.71
C LEU A 119 4.74 -4.06 9.30
N TYR A 120 5.19 -2.91 8.82
CA TYR A 120 4.84 -1.60 9.35
C TYR A 120 4.25 -0.69 8.27
N ILE A 121 3.24 0.08 8.65
CA ILE A 121 2.69 1.18 7.87
C ILE A 121 3.03 2.46 8.61
N THR A 122 3.32 3.52 7.86
CA THR A 122 3.62 4.81 8.47
C THR A 122 2.73 5.90 7.90
N THR A 123 2.33 6.84 8.74
CA THR A 123 1.48 7.97 8.35
C THR A 123 1.99 9.25 8.99
N HIS A 124 1.78 10.38 8.34
CA HIS A 124 1.96 11.69 8.98
C HIS A 124 0.68 12.10 9.71
N GLU A 125 0.78 12.86 10.79
CA GLU A 125 -0.40 13.47 11.39
C GLU A 125 -1.07 14.48 10.44
N GLY A 126 -2.38 14.72 10.63
CA GLY A 126 -3.13 15.73 9.88
C GLY A 126 -3.59 15.31 8.47
N ILE A 127 -3.17 14.15 7.96
CA ILE A 127 -3.68 13.61 6.68
C ILE A 127 -4.80 12.59 6.89
N ARG A 128 -5.70 12.49 5.91
CA ARG A 128 -6.86 11.55 5.92
C ARG A 128 -6.45 10.12 6.30
N ASN A 129 -5.34 9.64 5.76
CA ASN A 129 -4.85 8.28 6.00
C ASN A 129 -4.52 8.00 7.47
N HIS A 130 -4.05 8.99 8.23
CA HIS A 130 -3.75 8.80 9.65
C HIS A 130 -5.02 8.49 10.44
N ARG A 131 -6.11 9.24 10.21
CA ARG A 131 -7.42 8.96 10.85
C ARG A 131 -7.93 7.56 10.52
N THR A 132 -7.75 7.12 9.27
CA THR A 132 -8.07 5.75 8.86
C THR A 132 -7.25 4.72 9.63
N MET A 133 -5.93 4.92 9.77
CA MET A 133 -5.08 3.98 10.51
C MET A 133 -5.48 3.91 11.99
N SER A 134 -5.81 5.03 12.64
CA SER A 134 -6.30 5.01 14.03
C SER A 134 -7.59 4.20 14.17
N TYR A 135 -8.49 4.27 13.19
CA TYR A 135 -9.73 3.49 13.19
C TYR A 135 -9.49 1.99 12.97
N ILE A 136 -8.59 1.64 12.05
CA ILE A 136 -8.15 0.27 11.80
C ILE A 136 -7.42 -0.29 13.05
N ALA A 137 -6.65 0.53 13.76
CA ALA A 137 -5.95 0.15 14.97
C ALA A 137 -6.91 -0.16 16.14
N ARG A 138 -7.97 0.65 16.32
CA ARG A 138 -9.05 0.34 17.31
C ARG A 138 -9.75 -0.99 17.05
N GLN A 139 -9.58 -1.55 15.86
CA GLN A 139 -10.10 -2.85 15.49
C GLN A 139 -9.12 -4.01 15.69
N GLY A 140 -7.90 -3.74 16.15
CA GLY A 140 -6.86 -4.76 16.36
C GLY A 140 -6.21 -5.25 15.07
N ILE A 141 -6.43 -4.58 13.93
CA ILE A 141 -5.74 -4.90 12.67
C ILE A 141 -4.34 -4.25 12.63
N LEU A 142 -4.18 -3.13 13.33
CA LEU A 142 -2.91 -2.43 13.49
C LEU A 142 -2.64 -2.17 14.96
N ASP A 143 -1.38 -2.25 15.36
CA ASP A 143 -0.89 -1.83 16.67
C ASP A 143 -0.09 -0.53 16.51
N TYR A 144 -0.33 0.46 17.35
CA TYR A 144 0.43 1.71 17.34
C TYR A 144 1.74 1.53 18.11
N GLU A 145 2.87 1.77 17.46
CA GLU A 145 4.22 1.54 18.00
C GLU A 145 4.94 2.84 18.39
N GLY A 146 4.24 3.98 18.30
CA GLY A 146 4.80 5.30 18.59
C GLY A 146 5.01 6.16 17.35
N ASP A 147 5.60 7.33 17.57
CA ASP A 147 6.01 8.26 16.53
C ASP A 147 7.53 8.31 16.42
N MET A 148 8.03 8.43 15.20
CA MET A 148 9.47 8.63 14.95
C MET A 148 9.70 9.62 13.82
N ASN A 149 10.86 10.27 13.86
CA ASN A 149 11.35 11.04 12.72
C ASN A 149 11.81 10.07 11.63
N TYR A 150 11.07 10.04 10.52
CA TYR A 150 11.34 9.16 9.40
C TYR A 150 11.22 9.94 8.10
N PHE A 151 12.22 9.85 7.21
CA PHE A 151 12.33 10.71 6.02
C PHE A 151 12.12 12.20 6.31
N ASN A 152 12.79 12.73 7.35
CA ASN A 152 12.75 14.13 7.77
C ASN A 152 11.35 14.64 8.14
N LYS A 153 10.46 13.74 8.57
CA LYS A 153 9.12 14.07 9.05
C LYS A 153 8.74 13.17 10.20
N THR A 154 8.04 13.71 11.18
CA THR A 154 7.38 12.89 12.20
C THR A 154 6.33 12.00 11.54
N GLN A 155 6.40 10.71 11.84
CA GLN A 155 5.50 9.68 11.34
C GLN A 155 5.06 8.78 12.48
N SER A 156 3.75 8.54 12.54
CA SER A 156 3.16 7.49 13.37
C SER A 156 3.39 6.14 12.72
N ILE A 157 3.82 5.19 13.53
CA ILE A 157 4.19 3.84 13.12
C ILE A 157 3.11 2.86 13.56
N TRP A 158 2.65 2.05 12.61
CA TRP A 158 1.58 1.08 12.80
C TRP A 158 2.08 -0.30 12.42
N LYS A 159 2.16 -1.24 13.36
CA LYS A 159 2.50 -2.63 13.09
C LYS A 159 1.27 -3.39 12.62
N LEU A 160 1.40 -4.18 11.56
CA LEU A 160 0.33 -5.02 11.06
C LEU A 160 0.15 -6.26 11.93
N ASN A 161 -1.06 -6.45 12.45
CA ASN A 161 -1.48 -7.72 13.03
C ASN A 161 -1.92 -8.65 11.88
N ILE A 162 -0.97 -9.46 11.38
CA ILE A 162 -1.18 -10.34 10.22
C ILE A 162 -2.33 -11.33 10.46
N ASP A 163 -2.45 -11.87 11.68
CA ASP A 163 -3.46 -12.87 12.03
C ASP A 163 -4.87 -12.26 11.99
N GLU A 164 -5.07 -11.12 12.67
CA GLU A 164 -6.37 -10.46 12.70
C GLU A 164 -6.74 -9.88 11.32
N TYR A 165 -5.77 -9.34 10.58
CA TYR A 165 -5.95 -8.94 9.19
C TYR A 165 -6.45 -10.11 8.33
N THR A 166 -5.75 -11.25 8.37
CA THR A 166 -6.05 -12.43 7.55
C THR A 166 -7.40 -13.02 7.93
N LYS A 167 -7.69 -13.15 9.23
CA LYS A 167 -8.99 -13.61 9.76
C LYS A 167 -10.14 -12.77 9.23
N ARG A 168 -10.04 -11.44 9.25
CA ARG A 168 -11.10 -10.54 8.74
C ARG A 168 -11.23 -10.61 7.23
N ARG A 169 -10.09 -10.63 6.51
CA ARG A 169 -10.10 -10.74 5.06
C ARG A 169 -10.76 -12.03 4.58
N ASN A 170 -10.54 -13.15 5.27
CA ASN A 170 -11.16 -14.42 4.93
C ASN A 170 -12.70 -14.38 5.06
N LYS A 171 -13.22 -13.62 6.03
CA LYS A 171 -14.68 -13.40 6.14
C LYS A 171 -15.24 -12.70 4.91
N LEU A 172 -14.52 -11.75 4.31
CA LEU A 172 -14.96 -11.08 3.07
C LEU A 172 -15.13 -12.07 1.91
N ARG A 173 -14.23 -13.06 1.76
CA ARG A 173 -14.34 -14.07 0.68
C ARG A 173 -15.62 -14.89 0.82
N ASN A 174 -16.06 -15.17 2.04
CA ASN A 174 -17.28 -15.92 2.31
C ASN A 174 -18.56 -15.12 1.98
N TYR A 175 -18.52 -13.79 1.96
CA TYR A 175 -19.69 -12.97 1.58
C TYR A 175 -19.91 -12.90 0.06
N TYR A 176 -18.89 -13.15 -0.77
CA TYR A 176 -19.01 -13.09 -2.24
C TYR A 176 -19.18 -14.47 -2.91
N ASN A 177 -19.12 -15.56 -2.13
CA ASN A 177 -19.42 -16.93 -2.60
C ASN A 177 -20.87 -17.35 -2.27
N VAL A 178 -21.68 -16.42 -1.79
CA VAL A 178 -23.11 -16.61 -1.52
C VAL A 178 -23.86 -15.49 -2.25
N GLY A 179 -23.91 -15.59 -3.57
CA GLY A 179 -24.53 -14.64 -4.47
C GLY A 179 -24.61 -15.20 -5.87
#